data_AF-T0H9N2-F1
#
_entry.id   AF-T0H9N2-F1
#
_cell.length_a   1.000
_cell.length_b   1.000
_cell.length_c   1.000
_cell.angle_alpha   90.00
_cell.angle_beta   90.00
_cell.angle_gamma   90.00
#
_symmetry.space_group_name_H-M   'P 1'
#
loop_
_entity.id
_entity.type
_entity.pdbx_description
1 polymer ?
#
loop_
_entity_poly.entity_id
_entity_poly.type
_entity_poly.pdbx_seq_one_letter_code
_entity_poly.pdbx_strand_id
1 'polypeptide(L)'
;MGAMLSDLERELLVAAGRLGMPNLRKLVAMGANRRFVVRLHGAGLLGVGKVTLGGARWEPEGPDQRLLIGVCDGGELVDVVAVSSTCRDEWSLRTGLGWALGADAIDEVHKVLASDMGEKKKRVRLRLHATPFDWLAAGGEGLCVLDWCAASLAELRGLGERVTLQVPPGGAERIKGLLAYGGLPRVSDGADGFMGRIAA
;
A
#
# COMPACT_ATOMS: atom_id res chain seq x y z
N MET A 1 24.61 12.83 -14.34
CA MET A 1 24.20 13.83 -13.33
C MET A 1 23.43 13.05 -12.27
N GLY A 2 24.07 12.71 -11.15
CA GLY A 2 23.42 11.88 -10.12
C GLY A 2 22.31 12.68 -9.47
N ALA A 3 21.07 12.19 -9.53
CA ALA A 3 19.97 12.82 -8.79
C ALA A 3 20.34 12.80 -7.29
N MET A 4 20.30 13.98 -6.66
CA MET A 4 20.49 14.09 -5.23
C MET A 4 19.27 13.47 -4.56
N LEU A 5 19.47 12.43 -3.75
CA LEU A 5 18.40 11.81 -2.98
C LEU A 5 17.69 12.88 -2.14
N SER A 6 16.37 12.89 -2.18
CA SER A 6 15.52 13.64 -1.27
C SER A 6 15.82 13.26 0.17
N ASP A 7 15.48 14.15 1.12
CA ASP A 7 15.70 13.87 2.54
C ASP A 7 14.90 12.64 3.00
N LEU A 8 13.72 12.42 2.41
CA LEU A 8 12.87 11.25 2.67
C LEU A 8 13.55 9.94 2.22
N GLU A 9 14.13 9.92 1.02
CA GLU A 9 14.85 8.75 0.52
C GLU A 9 16.09 8.44 1.36
N ARG A 10 16.83 9.48 1.79
CA ARG A 10 17.98 9.29 2.68
C ARG A 10 17.55 8.72 4.02
N GLU A 11 16.47 9.25 4.60
CA GLU A 11 15.92 8.80 5.88
C GLU A 11 15.53 7.31 5.81
N LEU A 12 14.81 6.91 4.76
CA LEU A 12 14.40 5.52 4.56
C LEU A 12 15.60 4.61 4.26
N LEU A 13 16.57 5.06 3.47
CA LEU A 13 17.78 4.28 3.17
C LEU A 13 18.59 3.99 4.43
N VAL A 14 18.72 4.98 5.33
CA VAL A 14 19.36 4.78 6.64
C VAL A 14 18.59 3.76 7.49
N ALA A 15 17.25 3.84 7.50
CA ALA A 15 16.41 2.86 8.17
C ALA A 15 16.53 1.45 7.57
N ALA A 16 16.68 1.35 6.24
CA ALA A 16 16.92 0.09 5.54
C ALA A 16 18.25 -0.52 5.97
N GLY A 17 19.31 0.27 6.12
CA GLY A 17 20.61 -0.19 6.63
C GLY A 17 20.54 -0.80 8.05
N ARG A 18 19.54 -0.43 8.86
CA ARG A 18 19.31 -0.99 10.20
C ARG A 18 18.49 -2.29 10.17
N LEU A 19 17.85 -2.61 9.04
CA LEU A 19 17.04 -3.82 8.89
C LEU A 19 17.94 -5.04 8.62
N GLY A 20 18.44 -5.64 9.69
CA GLY A 20 19.22 -6.88 9.60
C GLY A 20 18.39 -8.14 9.30
N MET A 21 19.09 -9.22 8.94
CA MET A 21 18.50 -10.54 8.68
C MET A 21 17.59 -11.07 9.81
N PRO A 22 17.87 -10.87 11.12
CA PRO A 22 16.95 -11.26 12.18
C PRO A 22 15.58 -10.57 12.09
N ASN A 23 15.54 -9.30 11.70
CA ASN A 23 14.28 -8.56 11.55
C ASN A 23 13.50 -9.04 10.33
N LEU A 24 14.18 -9.31 9.21
CA LEU A 24 13.55 -9.93 8.04
C LEU A 24 12.93 -11.30 8.36
N ARG A 25 13.63 -12.15 9.13
CA ARG A 25 13.08 -13.44 9.58
C ARG A 25 11.84 -13.26 10.45
N LYS A 26 11.84 -12.29 11.36
CA LYS A 26 10.66 -11.96 12.18
C LYS A 26 9.48 -11.52 11.30
N LEU A 27 9.71 -10.65 10.31
CA LEU A 27 8.66 -10.23 9.37
C LEU A 27 8.04 -11.42 8.64
N VAL A 28 8.88 -12.33 8.13
CA VAL A 28 8.41 -13.55 7.47
C VAL A 28 7.65 -14.46 8.44
N ALA A 29 8.13 -14.62 9.68
CA ALA A 29 7.45 -15.41 10.70
C ALA A 29 6.08 -14.81 11.09
N MET A 30 5.91 -13.49 10.96
CA MET A 30 4.63 -12.80 11.15
C MET A 30 3.68 -12.90 9.94
N GLY A 31 4.10 -13.57 8.85
CA GLY A 31 3.30 -13.84 7.66
C GLY A 31 3.60 -12.95 6.47
N ALA A 32 4.59 -12.05 6.53
CA ALA A 32 4.97 -11.24 5.38
C ALA A 32 5.56 -12.12 4.27
N ASN A 33 5.27 -11.78 3.01
CA ASN A 33 5.77 -12.54 1.87
C ASN A 33 7.30 -12.39 1.75
N ARG A 34 8.04 -13.49 1.95
CA ARG A 34 9.52 -13.49 1.96
C ARG A 34 10.14 -12.87 0.71
N ARG A 35 9.67 -13.23 -0.49
CA ARG A 35 10.26 -12.71 -1.74
C ARG A 35 10.03 -11.21 -1.84
N PHE A 36 8.85 -10.77 -1.44
CA PHE A 36 8.49 -9.36 -1.52
C PHE A 36 9.27 -8.50 -0.53
N VAL A 37 9.38 -8.90 0.74
CA VAL A 37 10.13 -8.12 1.74
C VAL A 37 11.61 -8.02 1.39
N VAL A 38 12.21 -9.08 0.81
CA VAL A 38 13.60 -9.03 0.33
C VAL A 38 13.73 -8.06 -0.84
N ARG A 39 12.77 -8.05 -1.77
CA ARG A 39 12.75 -7.10 -2.90
C ARG A 39 12.63 -5.66 -2.41
N LEU A 40 11.69 -5.36 -1.51
CA LEU A 40 11.53 -4.02 -0.94
C LEU A 40 12.79 -3.58 -0.17
N HIS A 41 13.36 -4.45 0.66
CA HIS A 41 14.58 -4.14 1.39
C HIS A 41 15.77 -3.89 0.44
N GLY A 42 15.94 -4.72 -0.59
CA GLY A 42 16.98 -4.53 -1.61
C GLY A 42 16.82 -3.24 -2.41
N ALA A 43 15.59 -2.75 -2.56
CA ALA A 43 15.28 -1.45 -3.17
C ALA A 43 15.43 -0.27 -2.18
N GLY A 44 15.78 -0.51 -0.91
CA GLY A 44 15.84 0.55 0.10
C GLY A 44 14.47 1.05 0.56
N LEU A 45 13.37 0.35 0.23
CA LEU A 45 11.99 0.73 0.52
C LEU A 45 11.42 0.07 1.79
N LEU A 46 12.27 -0.65 2.53
CA LEU A 46 11.89 -1.32 3.77
C LEU A 46 13.00 -1.19 4.80
N GLY A 47 12.65 -0.63 5.96
CA GLY A 47 13.58 -0.35 7.03
C GLY A 47 12.97 -0.49 8.41
N VAL A 48 13.80 -0.29 9.43
CA VAL A 48 13.33 -0.16 10.81
C VAL A 48 13.87 1.13 11.41
N GLY A 49 13.00 1.83 12.12
CA GLY A 49 13.29 3.14 12.67
C GLY A 49 12.69 3.30 14.05
N LYS A 50 13.28 4.24 14.79
CA LYS A 50 12.74 4.78 16.01
C LYS A 50 12.02 6.08 15.66
N VAL A 51 10.76 6.20 16.05
CA VAL A 51 9.89 7.32 15.67
C VAL A 51 9.15 7.86 16.88
N THR A 52 8.73 9.12 16.79
CA THR A 52 7.77 9.75 17.70
C THR A 52 6.43 9.82 16.99
N LEU A 53 5.37 9.30 17.63
CA LEU A 53 4.02 9.33 17.05
C LEU A 53 3.28 10.62 17.40
N GLY A 54 2.71 11.27 16.39
CA GLY A 54 1.89 12.48 16.50
C GLY A 54 0.47 12.26 15.97
N GLY A 55 -0.08 11.05 16.15
CA GLY A 55 -1.36 10.65 15.56
C GLY A 55 -1.19 10.16 14.12
N ALA A 56 -1.69 10.91 13.14
CA ALA A 56 -1.60 10.54 11.72
C ALA A 56 -0.19 10.72 11.11
N ARG A 57 0.71 11.41 11.84
CA ARG A 57 2.07 11.70 11.42
C ARG A 57 3.10 11.17 12.40
N TRP A 58 4.32 10.91 11.94
CA TRP A 58 5.44 10.55 12.78
C TRP A 58 6.69 11.39 12.47
N GLU A 59 7.52 11.57 13.49
CA GLU A 59 8.84 12.23 13.38
C GLU A 59 9.97 11.24 13.68
N PRO A 60 11.14 11.36 13.04
CA PRO A 60 12.27 10.47 13.30
C PRO A 60 12.83 10.66 14.72
N GLU A 61 13.69 9.72 15.13
CA GLU A 61 14.47 9.78 16.38
C GLU A 61 13.65 9.72 17.68
N GLY A 62 12.51 9.04 17.68
CA GLY A 62 11.67 8.88 18.87
C GLY A 62 11.88 7.59 19.69
N PRO A 63 11.00 7.30 20.66
CA PRO A 63 11.10 6.11 21.48
C PRO A 63 10.54 4.85 20.81
N ASP A 64 9.61 4.99 19.86
CA ASP A 64 8.82 3.88 19.34
C ASP A 64 9.50 3.16 18.18
N GLN A 65 9.76 1.87 18.33
CA GLN A 65 10.31 1.04 17.27
C GLN A 65 9.21 0.67 16.26
N ARG A 66 9.37 1.09 15.00
CA ARG A 66 8.41 0.82 13.91
C ARG A 66 9.09 0.18 12.70
N LEU A 67 8.30 -0.59 11.94
CA LEU A 67 8.65 -0.98 10.58
C LEU A 67 8.36 0.22 9.68
N LEU A 68 9.33 0.63 8.86
CA LEU A 68 9.16 1.72 7.91
C LEU A 68 9.04 1.13 6.51
N ILE A 69 7.97 1.50 5.79
CA ILE A 69 7.71 1.06 4.41
C ILE A 69 7.59 2.30 3.54
N GLY A 70 8.35 2.32 2.44
CA GLY A 70 8.23 3.37 1.43
C GLY A 70 6.85 3.33 0.76
N VAL A 71 6.24 4.50 0.61
CA VAL A 71 5.00 4.71 -0.13
C VAL A 71 5.38 5.31 -1.48
N CYS A 72 5.10 4.57 -2.54
CA CYS A 72 5.45 4.96 -3.91
C CYS A 72 4.21 5.25 -4.75
N ASP A 73 4.36 6.22 -5.65
CA ASP A 73 3.36 6.61 -6.65
C ASP A 73 4.08 6.95 -7.96
N GLY A 74 3.71 6.27 -9.05
CA GLY A 74 4.43 6.36 -10.32
C GLY A 74 5.87 5.85 -10.25
N GLY A 75 6.17 4.95 -9.31
CA GLY A 75 7.53 4.44 -9.05
C GLY A 75 8.44 5.38 -8.24
N GLU A 76 7.96 6.57 -7.86
CA GLU A 76 8.70 7.54 -7.06
C GLU A 76 8.32 7.45 -5.57
N LEU A 77 9.28 7.64 -4.65
CA LEU A 77 8.99 7.65 -3.22
C LEU A 77 8.31 8.97 -2.82
N VAL A 78 7.03 8.91 -2.44
CA VAL A 78 6.23 10.08 -2.06
C VAL A 78 6.07 10.24 -0.54
N ASP A 79 6.16 9.14 0.21
CA ASP A 79 6.02 9.15 1.67
C ASP A 79 6.64 7.89 2.30
N VAL A 80 6.63 7.82 3.63
CA VAL A 80 7.01 6.63 4.39
C VAL A 80 5.98 6.37 5.48
N VAL A 81 5.45 5.15 5.51
CA VAL A 81 4.54 4.72 6.57
C VAL A 81 5.30 3.99 7.68
N ALA A 82 5.07 4.41 8.91
CA ALA A 82 5.50 3.72 10.11
C ALA A 82 4.39 2.77 10.56
N VAL A 83 4.68 1.48 10.61
CA VAL A 83 3.72 0.42 10.95
C VAL A 83 4.10 -0.25 12.27
N SER A 84 3.10 -0.48 13.11
CA SER A 84 3.28 -1.26 14.33
C SER A 84 3.30 -2.76 14.02
N SER A 85 4.34 -3.47 14.47
CA SER A 85 4.42 -4.94 14.34
C SER A 85 3.55 -5.68 15.36
N THR A 86 3.07 -5.00 16.39
CA THR A 86 2.23 -5.56 17.47
C THR A 86 0.76 -5.15 17.35
N CYS A 87 0.45 -4.07 16.63
CA CYS A 87 -0.90 -3.59 16.38
C CYS A 87 -1.08 -3.33 14.87
N ARG A 88 -1.67 -4.27 14.13
CA ARG A 88 -1.72 -4.19 12.65
C ARG A 88 -2.54 -3.03 12.11
N ASP A 89 -3.48 -2.52 12.91
CA ASP A 89 -4.38 -1.42 12.55
C ASP A 89 -3.79 -0.03 12.89
N GLU A 90 -2.54 0.02 13.35
CA GLU A 90 -1.88 1.26 13.75
C GLU A 90 -0.72 1.59 12.80
N TRP A 91 -0.89 2.71 12.09
CA TRP A 91 0.15 3.30 11.26
C TRP A 91 0.08 4.82 11.23
N SER A 92 1.23 5.44 10.93
CA SER A 92 1.36 6.88 10.76
C SER A 92 2.21 7.18 9.53
N LEU A 93 1.96 8.29 8.85
CA LEU A 93 2.72 8.72 7.67
C LEU A 93 3.82 9.73 8.03
N ARG A 94 4.85 9.86 7.20
CA ARG A 94 5.97 10.77 7.49
C ARG A 94 5.61 12.20 7.12
N THR A 95 5.24 12.43 5.87
CA THR A 95 4.91 13.76 5.32
C THR A 95 3.40 13.92 5.16
N GLY A 96 2.71 12.82 4.87
CA GLY A 96 1.30 12.83 4.54
C GLY A 96 0.92 12.96 3.09
N LEU A 97 1.92 12.95 2.21
CA LEU A 97 1.70 13.06 0.78
C LEU A 97 1.28 11.72 0.17
N GLY A 98 1.66 10.60 0.81
CA GLY A 98 1.31 9.27 0.38
C GLY A 98 -0.05 8.85 0.94
N TRP A 99 -0.92 8.31 0.10
CA TRP A 99 -2.27 7.94 0.50
C TRP A 99 -2.53 6.42 0.50
N ALA A 100 -1.71 5.64 -0.22
CA ALA A 100 -1.83 4.19 -0.29
C ALA A 100 -0.52 3.48 -0.60
N LEU A 101 -0.32 2.29 -0.02
CA LEU A 101 0.67 1.34 -0.53
C LEU A 101 0.13 0.66 -1.80
N GLY A 102 0.99 0.53 -2.81
CA GLY A 102 0.64 -0.11 -4.08
C GLY A 102 -0.20 0.78 -5.00
N ALA A 103 -0.09 2.11 -4.89
CA ALA A 103 -0.81 3.07 -5.75
C ALA A 103 -0.60 2.78 -7.24
N ASP A 104 0.60 2.34 -7.64
CA ASP A 104 0.94 1.91 -9.00
C ASP A 104 0.02 0.81 -9.57
N ALA A 105 -0.68 0.06 -8.72
CA ALA A 105 -1.68 -0.91 -9.18
C ALA A 105 -2.83 -0.24 -9.95
N ILE A 106 -3.11 1.04 -9.69
CA ILE A 106 -4.12 1.84 -10.40
C ILE A 106 -3.71 2.08 -11.84
N ASP A 107 -2.43 2.37 -12.10
CA ASP A 107 -1.91 2.54 -13.46
C ASP A 107 -2.03 1.25 -14.27
N GLU A 108 -1.78 0.10 -13.64
CA GLU A 108 -2.00 -1.21 -14.26
C GLU A 108 -3.48 -1.44 -14.58
N VAL A 109 -4.39 -1.05 -13.69
CA VAL A 109 -5.84 -1.08 -13.98
C VAL A 109 -6.17 -0.20 -15.19
N HIS A 110 -5.66 1.03 -15.24
CA HIS A 110 -5.90 1.95 -16.36
C HIS A 110 -5.36 1.40 -17.68
N LYS A 111 -4.14 0.83 -17.71
CA LYS A 111 -3.56 0.17 -18.89
C LYS A 111 -4.43 -0.98 -19.39
N VAL A 112 -4.94 -1.82 -18.48
CA VAL A 112 -5.83 -2.93 -18.83
C VAL A 112 -7.16 -2.42 -19.39
N LEU A 113 -7.72 -1.35 -18.83
CA LEU A 113 -8.98 -0.78 -19.31
C LEU A 113 -8.83 -0.06 -20.66
N ALA A 114 -7.69 0.58 -20.92
CA ALA A 114 -7.38 1.30 -22.15
C ALA A 114 -7.02 0.39 -23.32
N SER A 115 -6.37 -0.74 -23.07
CA SER A 115 -6.04 -1.74 -24.10
C SER A 115 -7.23 -2.57 -24.57
N ASP A 116 -8.37 -2.46 -23.90
CA ASP A 116 -9.57 -3.20 -24.21
C ASP A 116 -10.40 -2.54 -25.33
N MET A 117 -10.04 -2.88 -26.56
CA MET A 117 -10.71 -2.47 -27.80
C MET A 117 -11.85 -3.43 -28.23
N GLY A 118 -12.20 -4.42 -27.40
CA GLY A 118 -13.17 -5.46 -27.75
C GLY A 118 -14.64 -5.08 -27.49
N GLU A 119 -15.56 -5.74 -28.21
CA GLU A 119 -17.03 -5.55 -28.04
C GLU A 119 -17.52 -5.92 -26.62
N LYS A 120 -16.81 -6.80 -25.91
CA LYS A 120 -17.10 -7.17 -24.52
C LYS A 120 -16.10 -6.51 -23.59
N LYS A 121 -16.47 -5.33 -23.07
CA LYS A 121 -15.69 -4.57 -22.09
C LYS A 121 -15.26 -5.47 -20.91
N LYS A 122 -13.95 -5.74 -20.80
CA LYS A 122 -13.29 -6.46 -19.70
C LYS A 122 -13.54 -5.73 -18.39
N ARG A 123 -13.82 -6.51 -17.35
CA ARG A 123 -13.91 -6.01 -15.96
C ARG A 123 -12.62 -6.33 -15.24
N VAL A 124 -12.18 -5.40 -14.41
CA VAL A 124 -10.93 -5.53 -13.64
C VAL A 124 -11.27 -5.69 -12.17
N ARG A 125 -10.51 -6.53 -11.47
CA ARG A 125 -10.61 -6.69 -10.02
C ARG A 125 -9.36 -6.10 -9.39
N LEU A 126 -9.53 -5.18 -8.45
CA LEU A 126 -8.45 -4.58 -7.69
C LEU A 126 -8.66 -4.93 -6.22
N ARG A 127 -7.66 -5.56 -5.60
CA ARG A 127 -7.73 -5.93 -4.18
C ARG A 127 -7.39 -4.73 -3.30
N LEU A 128 -8.22 -4.49 -2.29
CA LEU A 128 -7.96 -3.58 -1.19
C LEU A 128 -7.66 -4.39 0.07
N HIS A 129 -6.53 -4.11 0.70
CA HIS A 129 -6.14 -4.68 1.99
C HIS A 129 -6.53 -3.73 3.12
N ALA A 130 -6.86 -4.30 4.28
CA ALA A 130 -7.21 -3.50 5.46
C ALA A 130 -5.99 -2.85 6.10
N THR A 131 -4.85 -3.54 6.12
CA THR A 131 -3.64 -3.11 6.81
C THR A 131 -2.40 -3.17 5.92
N PRO A 132 -1.37 -2.34 6.19
CA PRO A 132 -0.08 -2.45 5.52
C PRO A 132 0.54 -3.85 5.63
N PHE A 133 0.27 -4.54 6.75
CA PHE A 133 0.81 -5.88 6.98
C PHE A 133 0.14 -6.93 6.10
N ASP A 134 -1.17 -6.81 5.85
CA ASP A 134 -1.88 -7.69 4.92
C ASP A 134 -1.41 -7.50 3.48
N TRP A 135 -1.10 -6.25 3.10
CA TRP A 135 -0.48 -5.96 1.80
C TRP A 135 0.92 -6.57 1.67
N LEU A 136 1.75 -6.50 2.73
CA LEU A 136 3.04 -7.19 2.77
C LEU A 136 2.89 -8.72 2.68
N ALA A 137 1.90 -9.29 3.37
CA ALA A 137 1.60 -10.72 3.32
C ALA A 137 1.14 -11.16 1.92
N ALA A 138 0.38 -10.31 1.23
CA ALA A 138 -0.05 -10.51 -0.16
C ALA A 138 1.05 -10.26 -1.20
N GLY A 139 2.27 -9.94 -0.79
CA GLY A 139 3.40 -9.74 -1.72
C GLY A 139 3.34 -8.42 -2.51
N GLY A 140 2.61 -7.44 -2.00
CA GLY A 140 2.47 -6.12 -2.61
C GLY A 140 1.41 -6.05 -3.72
N GLU A 141 0.61 -7.09 -3.88
CA GLU A 141 -0.46 -7.11 -4.88
C GLU A 141 -1.69 -6.33 -4.39
N GLY A 142 -2.19 -5.42 -5.23
CA GLY A 142 -3.31 -4.55 -4.90
C GLY A 142 -2.89 -3.35 -4.07
N LEU A 143 -3.85 -2.77 -3.34
CA LEU A 143 -3.74 -1.49 -2.68
C LEU A 143 -3.99 -1.64 -1.17
N CYS A 144 -3.30 -0.86 -0.34
CA CYS A 144 -3.69 -0.62 1.05
C CYS A 144 -3.84 0.88 1.26
N VAL A 145 -5.06 1.35 1.51
CA VAL A 145 -5.34 2.77 1.74
C VAL A 145 -4.87 3.17 3.14
N LEU A 146 -3.93 4.11 3.21
CA LEU A 146 -3.32 4.60 4.44
C LEU A 146 -4.04 5.84 4.98
N ASP A 147 -4.62 6.64 4.08
CA ASP A 147 -5.37 7.86 4.41
C ASP A 147 -6.67 7.91 3.59
N TRP A 148 -7.82 7.95 4.28
CA TRP A 148 -9.16 8.02 3.69
C TRP A 148 -9.65 9.46 3.53
N CYS A 149 -8.81 10.32 2.97
CA CYS A 149 -9.11 11.73 2.70
C CYS A 149 -9.93 11.92 1.40
N ALA A 150 -10.34 13.15 1.13
CA ALA A 150 -11.13 13.46 -0.08
C ALA A 150 -10.38 13.13 -1.38
N ALA A 151 -9.06 13.29 -1.41
CA ALA A 151 -8.22 12.99 -2.58
C ALA A 151 -8.17 11.48 -2.85
N SER A 152 -7.90 10.65 -1.85
CA SER A 152 -7.87 9.19 -2.04
C SER A 152 -9.24 8.64 -2.43
N LEU A 153 -10.32 9.20 -1.90
CA LEU A 153 -11.67 8.86 -2.32
C LEU A 153 -11.96 9.28 -3.77
N ALA A 154 -11.43 10.42 -4.22
CA ALA A 154 -11.55 10.86 -5.61
C ALA A 154 -10.81 9.91 -6.57
N GLU A 155 -9.59 9.51 -6.24
CA GLU A 155 -8.80 8.53 -7.01
C GLU A 155 -9.56 7.19 -7.12
N LEU A 156 -10.05 6.66 -6.00
CA LEU A 156 -10.82 5.41 -5.99
C LEU A 156 -12.12 5.51 -6.81
N ARG A 157 -12.81 6.65 -6.78
CA ARG A 157 -14.00 6.88 -7.62
C ARG A 157 -13.64 6.99 -9.10
N GLY A 158 -12.46 7.53 -9.42
CA GLY A 158 -11.94 7.66 -10.78
C GLY A 158 -11.75 6.33 -11.52
N LEU A 159 -11.61 5.22 -10.79
CA LEU A 159 -11.49 3.87 -11.36
C LEU A 159 -12.69 3.44 -12.23
N GLY A 160 -13.88 3.98 -11.95
CA GLY A 160 -15.09 3.74 -12.74
C GLY A 160 -15.76 2.37 -12.55
N GLU A 161 -16.95 2.21 -13.12
CA GLU A 161 -17.86 1.06 -12.93
C GLU A 161 -17.35 -0.31 -13.41
N ARG A 162 -16.29 -0.30 -14.23
CA ARG A 162 -15.65 -1.50 -14.78
C ARG A 162 -14.69 -2.16 -13.80
N VAL A 163 -14.34 -1.46 -12.73
CA VAL A 163 -13.46 -1.95 -11.67
C VAL A 163 -14.31 -2.48 -10.52
N THR A 164 -13.91 -3.62 -9.99
CA THR A 164 -14.45 -4.18 -8.75
C THR A 164 -13.36 -4.16 -7.68
N LEU A 165 -13.57 -3.35 -6.65
CA LEU A 165 -12.76 -3.34 -5.44
C LEU A 165 -13.11 -4.56 -4.59
N GLN A 166 -12.14 -5.46 -4.45
CA GLN A 166 -12.26 -6.64 -3.58
C GLN A 166 -11.69 -6.30 -2.21
N VAL A 167 -12.55 -6.24 -1.22
CA VAL A 167 -12.19 -5.86 0.16
C VAL A 167 -12.21 -7.09 1.08
N PRO A 168 -11.62 -7.03 2.29
CA PRO A 168 -11.72 -8.11 3.25
C PRO A 168 -13.18 -8.37 3.67
N PRO A 169 -13.53 -9.60 4.08
CA PRO A 169 -14.89 -9.95 4.47
C PRO A 169 -15.49 -8.99 5.50
N GLY A 170 -16.70 -8.49 5.23
CA GLY A 170 -17.41 -7.55 6.10
C GLY A 170 -17.01 -6.07 5.88
N GLY A 171 -16.05 -5.80 5.00
CA GLY A 171 -15.63 -4.44 4.66
C GLY A 171 -16.47 -3.76 3.59
N ALA A 172 -17.25 -4.53 2.81
CA ALA A 172 -17.90 -4.01 1.60
C ALA A 172 -18.85 -2.84 1.87
N GLU A 173 -19.72 -2.94 2.86
CA GLU A 173 -20.71 -1.88 3.16
C GLU A 173 -20.05 -0.58 3.61
N ARG A 174 -18.99 -0.66 4.42
CA ARG A 174 -18.22 0.51 4.84
C ARG A 174 -17.60 1.23 3.63
N ILE A 175 -16.94 0.48 2.75
CA ILE A 175 -16.29 1.05 1.57
C ILE A 175 -17.32 1.61 0.57
N LYS A 176 -18.47 0.95 0.39
CA LYS A 176 -19.58 1.51 -0.40
C LYS A 176 -20.06 2.85 0.17
N GLY A 177 -20.23 2.94 1.50
CA GLY A 177 -20.63 4.18 2.17
C GLY A 177 -19.63 5.32 1.94
N LEU A 178 -18.33 5.04 2.02
CA LEU A 178 -17.28 6.02 1.74
C LEU A 178 -17.28 6.49 0.27
N LEU A 179 -17.61 5.59 -0.64
CA LEU A 179 -17.59 5.86 -2.08
C LEU A 179 -18.89 6.45 -2.61
N ALA A 180 -20.00 6.46 -1.87
CA ALA A 180 -21.39 6.68 -2.32
C ALA A 180 -21.70 7.83 -3.33
N TYR A 181 -20.82 8.81 -3.53
CA TYR A 181 -21.01 9.92 -4.46
C TYR A 181 -20.06 9.79 -5.68
N GLY A 182 -20.55 9.47 -6.88
CA GLY A 182 -19.77 9.42 -8.14
C GLY A 182 -20.06 8.21 -9.05
N GLY A 183 -19.36 8.06 -10.18
CA GLY A 183 -19.46 6.89 -11.09
C GLY A 183 -18.66 5.69 -10.58
N LEU A 184 -19.20 5.01 -9.56
CA LEU A 184 -18.41 4.21 -8.62
C LEU A 184 -17.86 2.89 -9.17
N PRO A 185 -16.64 2.49 -8.78
CA PRO A 185 -16.27 1.09 -8.86
C PRO A 185 -17.24 0.25 -8.02
N ARG A 186 -17.44 -0.99 -8.45
CA ARG A 186 -18.20 -1.97 -7.67
C ARG A 186 -17.37 -2.36 -6.46
N VAL A 187 -18.02 -2.68 -5.35
CA VAL A 187 -17.35 -3.17 -4.13
C VAL A 187 -17.94 -4.53 -3.76
N SER A 188 -17.07 -5.51 -3.53
CA SER A 188 -17.46 -6.85 -3.11
C SER A 188 -16.50 -7.38 -2.06
N ASP A 189 -16.99 -8.18 -1.12
CA ASP A 189 -16.13 -8.96 -0.25
C ASP A 189 -15.30 -9.97 -1.07
N GLY A 190 -14.04 -10.16 -0.69
CA GLY A 190 -13.19 -11.22 -1.21
C GLY A 190 -13.52 -12.57 -0.59
N ALA A 191 -13.27 -13.66 -1.33
CA ALA A 191 -13.24 -15.01 -0.76
C ALA A 191 -11.86 -15.27 -0.13
N ASP A 192 -11.83 -15.91 1.04
CA ASP A 192 -10.58 -16.33 1.69
C ASP A 192 -9.72 -17.17 0.73
N GLY A 193 -8.46 -16.78 0.54
CA GLY A 193 -7.47 -17.61 -0.16
C GLY A 193 -7.40 -17.50 -1.70
N PHE A 194 -7.94 -16.47 -2.34
CA PHE A 194 -7.79 -16.33 -3.80
C PHE A 194 -6.36 -15.89 -4.20
N MET A 195 -5.56 -16.83 -4.72
CA MET A 195 -4.30 -16.55 -5.43
C MET A 195 -4.59 -15.77 -6.72
N GLY A 196 -4.54 -14.44 -6.64
CA GLY A 196 -4.89 -13.56 -7.74
C GLY A 196 -3.67 -13.24 -8.61
N ARG A 197 -3.39 -14.07 -9.61
CA ARG A 197 -2.64 -13.57 -10.77
C ARG A 197 -3.44 -12.44 -11.41
N ILE A 198 -2.82 -11.28 -11.61
CA ILE A 198 -3.24 -10.37 -12.67
C ILE A 198 -3.11 -11.19 -13.95
N ALA A 199 -4.23 -11.47 -14.62
CA ALA A 199 -4.18 -12.14 -15.91
C ALA A 199 -3.43 -11.23 -16.87
N ALA A 200 -2.19 -11.64 -17.19
CA ALA A 200 -1.34 -11.06 -18.22
C ALA A 200 -2.07 -10.96 -19.57
#